data_AF-A0A0M9ET57-F1
#
_entry.id   AF-A0A0M9ET57-F1
#
_cell.length_a   1.000
_cell.length_b   1.000
_cell.length_c   1.000
_cell.angle_alpha   90.00
_cell.angle_beta   90.00
_cell.angle_gamma   90.00
#
_symmetry.space_group_name_H-M   'P 1'
#
loop_
_entity.id
_entity.type
_entity.pdbx_description
1 polymer ?
#
loop_
_entity_poly.entity_id
_entity_poly.type
_entity_poly.pdbx_seq_one_letter_code
_entity_poly.pdbx_strand_id
1 'polypeptide(L)'
;MSAVDVQTPKSSRDLVKLQRSLMAVDPAFGQSAARLLFRKVGKALDDNIVKLTAAEVQTDHLTNALEKARPQKRRRVIPDPNKDFVELHEVQTEKARLAAEGGGESDIHSDLEGSTLSDSGSEKSSEAEDCIEVRNPDFEST
;
A
#
# COMPACT_ATOMS: atom_id res chain seq x y z
N MET A 1 -44.21 -24.96 12.73
CA MET A 1 -43.66 -23.66 12.33
C MET A 1 -42.77 -23.89 11.13
N SER A 2 -43.07 -23.30 9.97
CA SER A 2 -42.22 -23.42 8.78
C SER A 2 -40.97 -22.55 8.96
N ALA A 3 -39.78 -23.15 8.94
CA ALA A 3 -38.53 -22.40 8.98
C ALA A 3 -38.25 -21.81 7.58
N VAL A 4 -38.08 -20.49 7.51
CA VAL A 4 -37.58 -19.81 6.31
C VAL A 4 -36.07 -19.69 6.46
N ASP A 5 -35.31 -20.26 5.54
CA ASP A 5 -33.86 -20.02 5.48
C ASP A 5 -33.62 -18.57 5.02
N VAL A 6 -33.06 -17.75 5.91
CA VAL A 6 -32.84 -16.32 5.67
C VAL A 6 -31.36 -16.10 5.39
N GLN A 7 -31.02 -16.08 4.10
CA GLN A 7 -29.70 -15.63 3.65
C GLN A 7 -29.63 -14.11 3.62
N THR A 8 -28.45 -13.55 3.92
CA THR A 8 -28.22 -12.10 3.85
C THR A 8 -28.43 -11.63 2.40
N PRO A 9 -29.39 -10.72 2.16
CA PRO A 9 -29.71 -10.26 0.82
C PRO A 9 -28.57 -9.40 0.27
N LYS A 10 -28.10 -9.72 -0.93
CA LYS A 10 -27.02 -9.00 -1.61
C LYS A 10 -27.54 -7.94 -2.59
N SER A 11 -28.80 -8.01 -2.98
CA SER A 11 -29.43 -7.11 -3.94
C SER A 11 -30.88 -6.83 -3.60
N SER A 12 -31.45 -5.75 -4.14
CA SER A 12 -32.88 -5.45 -4.02
C SER A 12 -33.78 -6.59 -4.55
N ARG A 13 -33.31 -7.35 -5.56
CA ARG A 13 -34.01 -8.55 -6.07
C ARG A 13 -34.14 -9.65 -5.02
N ASP A 14 -33.11 -9.85 -4.20
CA ASP A 14 -33.13 -10.87 -3.16
C ASP A 14 -34.06 -10.48 -2.02
N LEU A 15 -34.15 -9.19 -1.70
CA LEU A 15 -35.17 -8.68 -0.78
C LEU A 15 -36.60 -8.91 -1.27
N VAL A 16 -36.84 -8.79 -2.58
CA VAL A 16 -38.17 -9.09 -3.15
C VAL A 16 -38.50 -10.58 -3.02
N LYS A 17 -37.54 -11.48 -3.22
CA LYS A 17 -37.73 -12.93 -3.01
C LYS A 17 -37.99 -13.23 -1.54
N LEU A 18 -37.19 -12.65 -0.64
CA LEU A 18 -37.34 -12.78 0.81
C LEU A 18 -38.69 -12.27 1.29
N GLN A 19 -39.14 -11.13 0.77
CA GLN A 19 -40.46 -10.60 1.10
C GLN A 19 -41.57 -11.58 0.70
N ARG A 20 -41.49 -12.20 -0.48
CA ARG A 20 -42.50 -13.18 -0.92
C ARG A 20 -42.49 -14.44 -0.04
N SER A 21 -41.32 -14.94 0.35
CA SER A 21 -41.24 -16.10 1.25
C SER A 21 -41.78 -15.78 2.63
N LEU A 22 -41.49 -14.58 3.15
CA LEU A 22 -42.01 -14.11 4.45
C LEU A 22 -43.53 -13.90 4.41
N MET A 23 -44.08 -13.38 3.32
CA MET A 23 -45.52 -13.24 3.12
C MET A 23 -46.28 -14.58 3.16
N ALA A 24 -45.63 -15.68 2.77
CA ALA A 24 -46.22 -17.02 2.84
C ALA A 24 -46.29 -17.57 4.28
N VAL A 25 -45.47 -17.05 5.19
CA VAL A 25 -45.43 -17.46 6.61
C VAL A 25 -46.26 -16.54 7.49
N ASP A 26 -46.19 -15.23 7.23
CA ASP A 26 -46.97 -14.22 7.94
C ASP A 26 -47.52 -13.16 6.97
N PRO A 27 -48.86 -13.04 6.84
CA PRO A 27 -49.50 -12.03 6.02
C PRO A 27 -49.15 -10.58 6.39
N ALA A 28 -48.65 -10.31 7.60
CA ALA A 28 -48.22 -8.97 8.03
C ALA A 28 -47.14 -8.37 7.11
N PHE A 29 -46.26 -9.20 6.54
CA PHE A 29 -45.26 -8.77 5.57
C PHE A 29 -45.86 -8.34 4.22
N GLY A 30 -47.14 -8.64 4.00
CA GLY A 30 -47.94 -8.18 2.87
C GLY A 30 -48.58 -6.81 3.09
N GLN A 31 -48.46 -6.20 4.27
CA GLN A 31 -49.02 -4.88 4.54
C GLN A 31 -48.22 -3.78 3.81
N SER A 32 -48.89 -2.67 3.49
CA SER A 32 -48.28 -1.53 2.76
C SER A 32 -47.02 -1.00 3.45
N ALA A 33 -47.03 -0.90 4.78
CA ALA A 33 -45.89 -0.47 5.58
C ALA A 33 -44.69 -1.41 5.40
N ALA A 34 -44.90 -2.72 5.53
CA ALA A 34 -43.84 -3.72 5.34
C ALA A 34 -43.27 -3.66 3.92
N ARG A 35 -44.13 -3.59 2.89
CA ARG A 35 -43.69 -3.40 1.48
C ARG A 35 -42.79 -2.18 1.32
N LEU A 36 -43.14 -1.07 1.96
CA LEU A 36 -42.37 0.17 1.90
C LEU A 36 -41.01 0.02 2.58
N LEU A 37 -40.93 -0.68 3.71
CA LEU A 37 -39.68 -0.98 4.39
C LEU A 37 -38.75 -1.81 3.50
N PHE A 38 -39.23 -2.91 2.90
CA PHE A 38 -38.43 -3.70 1.96
C PHE A 38 -37.92 -2.88 0.78
N ARG A 39 -38.77 -2.00 0.24
CA ARG A 39 -38.37 -1.10 -0.86
C ARG A 39 -37.32 -0.08 -0.43
N LYS A 40 -37.42 0.48 0.79
CA LYS A 40 -36.42 1.41 1.33
C LYS A 40 -35.07 0.72 1.54
N VAL A 41 -35.06 -0.47 2.12
CA VAL A 41 -33.83 -1.26 2.31
C VAL A 41 -33.24 -1.64 0.96
N GLY A 42 -34.07 -2.07 0.00
CA GLY A 42 -33.62 -2.38 -1.35
C GLY A 42 -32.96 -1.19 -2.05
N LYS A 43 -33.57 0.00 -1.96
CA LYS A 43 -32.96 1.21 -2.51
C LYS A 43 -31.63 1.54 -1.82
N ALA A 44 -31.58 1.48 -0.49
CA ALA A 44 -30.35 1.77 0.26
C ALA A 44 -29.22 0.79 -0.08
N LEU A 45 -29.52 -0.50 -0.28
CA LEU A 45 -28.55 -1.48 -0.75
C LEU A 45 -28.03 -1.14 -2.13
N ASP A 46 -28.92 -0.86 -3.09
CA ASP A 46 -28.51 -0.52 -4.46
C ASP A 46 -27.65 0.76 -4.48
N ASP A 47 -28.03 1.78 -3.71
CA ASP A 47 -27.24 3.02 -3.55
C ASP A 47 -25.85 2.73 -2.96
N ASN A 48 -25.75 1.82 -1.98
CA ASN A 48 -24.48 1.42 -1.38
C ASN A 48 -23.60 0.61 -2.34
N ILE A 49 -24.20 -0.28 -3.14
CA ILE A 49 -23.49 -1.05 -4.16
C ILE A 49 -22.87 -0.09 -5.18
N VAL A 50 -23.62 0.90 -5.65
CA VAL A 50 -23.10 1.92 -6.58
C VAL A 50 -21.93 2.71 -5.98
N LYS A 51 -22.03 3.09 -4.70
CA LYS A 51 -20.92 3.78 -4.01
C LYS A 51 -19.69 2.90 -3.86
N LEU A 52 -19.89 1.63 -3.51
CA LEU A 52 -18.83 0.65 -3.32
C LEU A 52 -18.10 0.39 -4.65
N THR A 53 -18.83 0.14 -5.73
CA THR A 53 -18.20 -0.05 -7.05
C THR A 53 -17.50 1.20 -7.55
N ALA A 54 -18.05 2.40 -7.30
CA ALA A 54 -17.36 3.65 -7.61
C ALA A 54 -16.04 3.80 -6.83
N ALA A 55 -16.03 3.43 -5.55
CA ALA A 55 -14.83 3.45 -4.71
C ALA A 55 -13.79 2.39 -5.14
N GLU A 56 -14.23 1.19 -5.53
CA GLU A 56 -13.38 0.14 -6.09
C GLU A 56 -12.70 0.64 -7.37
N VAL A 57 -13.45 1.22 -8.31
CA VAL A 57 -12.89 1.77 -9.55
C VAL A 57 -11.88 2.88 -9.29
N GLN A 58 -12.14 3.75 -8.31
CA GLN A 58 -11.17 4.78 -7.91
C GLN A 58 -9.90 4.17 -7.30
N THR A 59 -10.07 3.16 -6.45
CA THR A 59 -8.94 2.44 -5.85
C THR A 59 -8.10 1.79 -6.93
N ASP A 60 -8.71 1.06 -7.87
CA ASP A 60 -8.03 0.44 -9.01
C ASP A 60 -7.32 1.48 -9.88
N HIS A 61 -7.93 2.64 -10.10
CA HIS A 61 -7.28 3.72 -10.85
C HIS A 61 -6.02 4.22 -10.14
N LEU A 62 -6.10 4.46 -8.82
CA LEU A 62 -4.98 4.95 -8.01
C LEU A 62 -3.87 3.90 -7.87
N THR A 63 -4.22 2.62 -7.66
CA THR A 63 -3.24 1.53 -7.60
C THR A 63 -2.50 1.38 -8.91
N ASN A 64 -3.21 1.42 -10.05
CA ASN A 64 -2.59 1.41 -11.37
C ASN A 64 -1.70 2.64 -11.62
N ALA A 65 -2.09 3.82 -11.13
CA ALA A 65 -1.26 5.02 -11.22
C ALA A 65 0.01 4.89 -10.39
N LEU A 66 -0.09 4.35 -9.16
CA LEU A 66 1.06 4.05 -8.31
C LEU A 66 1.99 3.00 -8.92
N GLU A 67 1.44 1.93 -9.51
CA GLU A 67 2.24 0.90 -10.19
C GLU A 67 3.02 1.47 -11.38
N LYS A 68 2.41 2.37 -12.15
CA LYS A 68 3.07 3.07 -13.25
C LYS A 68 4.11 4.08 -12.79
N ALA A 69 3.84 4.76 -11.67
CA ALA A 69 4.78 5.71 -11.07
C ALA A 69 5.95 5.01 -10.37
N ARG A 70 5.78 3.75 -9.96
CA ARG A 70 6.83 2.98 -9.30
C ARG A 70 8.04 2.87 -10.24
N PRO A 71 9.26 3.22 -9.79
CA PRO A 71 10.43 3.16 -10.64
C PRO A 71 10.66 1.74 -11.12
N GLN A 72 10.63 1.54 -12.43
CA GLN A 72 11.02 0.26 -13.02
C GLN A 72 12.52 0.03 -12.83
N LYS A 73 12.90 -1.21 -12.54
CA LYS A 73 14.31 -1.60 -12.43
C LYS A 73 15.02 -1.22 -13.72
N ARG A 74 16.04 -0.36 -13.62
CA ARG A 74 16.87 0.00 -14.76
C ARG A 74 17.61 -1.25 -15.25
N ARG A 75 17.70 -1.43 -16.57
CA ARG A 75 18.51 -2.50 -17.15
C ARG A 75 19.93 -2.38 -16.60
N ARG A 76 20.46 -3.47 -16.05
CA ARG A 76 21.87 -3.51 -15.64
C ARG A 76 22.72 -3.31 -16.89
N VAL A 77 23.33 -2.13 -17.00
CA VAL A 77 24.32 -1.86 -18.04
C VAL A 77 25.58 -2.59 -17.60
N ILE A 78 26.08 -3.50 -18.44
CA ILE A 78 27.42 -4.05 -18.29
C ILE A 78 28.35 -2.95 -18.84
N PRO A 79 29.17 -2.30 -18.01
CA PRO A 79 30.13 -1.32 -18.50
C PRO A 79 31.08 -1.99 -19.50
N ASP A 80 31.50 -1.22 -20.50
CA ASP A 80 32.51 -1.67 -21.45
C ASP A 80 33.81 -1.92 -20.67
N PRO A 81 34.39 -3.13 -20.73
CA PRO A 81 35.60 -3.48 -19.96
C PRO A 81 36.75 -2.50 -20.18
N ASN A 82 36.83 -1.87 -21.36
CA ASN A 82 37.87 -0.88 -21.63
C ASN A 82 37.75 0.39 -20.79
N LYS A 83 36.54 0.76 -20.34
CA LYS A 83 36.34 1.94 -19.49
C LYS A 83 36.94 1.75 -18.11
N ASP A 84 36.80 0.57 -17.54
CA ASP A 84 37.37 0.24 -16.24
C ASP A 84 38.91 0.36 -16.25
N PHE A 85 39.55 -0.03 -17.37
CA PHE A 85 40.99 0.10 -17.54
C PHE A 85 41.45 1.56 -17.71
N VAL A 86 40.67 2.38 -18.41
CA VAL A 86 40.95 3.82 -18.57
C VAL A 86 40.83 4.52 -17.22
N GLU A 87 39.76 4.26 -16.47
CA GLU A 87 39.56 4.82 -15.13
C GLU A 87 40.67 4.40 -14.16
N LEU A 88 41.13 3.15 -14.21
CA LEU A 88 42.27 2.67 -13.41
C LEU A 88 43.57 3.40 -13.74
N HIS A 89 43.84 3.62 -15.02
CA HIS A 89 45.03 4.35 -15.44
C HIS A 89 44.96 5.81 -14.96
N GLU A 90 43.82 6.47 -15.13
CA GLU A 90 43.59 7.83 -14.64
C GLU A 90 43.84 7.95 -13.13
N VAL A 91 43.29 7.01 -12.34
CA VAL A 91 43.51 6.94 -10.88
C VAL A 91 44.99 6.77 -10.53
N GLN A 92 45.72 5.93 -11.23
CA GLN A 92 47.16 5.74 -10.99
C GLN A 92 47.97 6.99 -11.34
N THR A 93 47.64 7.65 -12.45
CA THR A 93 48.32 8.88 -12.87
C THR A 93 48.07 10.01 -11.89
N GLU A 94 46.85 10.16 -11.39
CA GLU A 94 46.50 11.21 -10.44
C GLU A 94 47.14 10.94 -9.07
N LYS A 95 47.18 9.68 -8.63
CA LYS A 95 47.91 9.28 -7.42
C LYS A 95 49.40 9.58 -7.51
N ALA A 96 50.02 9.33 -8.67
CA ALA A 96 51.41 9.67 -8.91
C ALA A 96 51.65 11.18 -8.97
N ARG A 97 50.71 11.94 -9.56
CA ARG A 97 50.73 13.40 -9.61
C ARG A 97 50.66 14.00 -8.20
N LEU A 98 49.72 13.54 -7.38
CA LEU A 98 49.58 13.96 -5.98
C LEU A 98 50.81 13.60 -5.13
N ALA A 99 51.40 12.42 -5.35
CA ALA A 99 52.64 12.01 -4.69
C ALA A 99 53.86 12.86 -5.11
N ALA A 100 53.89 13.31 -6.35
CA ALA A 100 54.95 14.21 -6.86
C ALA A 100 54.74 15.67 -6.46
N GLU A 101 53.50 16.11 -6.26
CA GLU A 101 53.15 17.49 -5.92
C GLU A 101 53.22 17.79 -4.42
N GLY A 102 53.18 16.78 -3.54
CA GLY A 102 53.37 17.01 -2.10
C GLY A 102 53.51 15.74 -1.28
N GLY A 103 54.73 15.49 -0.79
CA GLY A 103 54.96 14.63 0.37
C GLY A 103 54.25 15.21 1.59
N GLY A 104 53.21 14.53 2.03
CA GLY A 104 52.47 14.82 3.24
C GLY A 104 51.84 13.54 3.75
N GLU A 105 52.65 12.72 4.42
CA GLU A 105 52.15 11.72 5.36
C GLU A 105 51.29 12.47 6.38
N SER A 106 49.97 12.33 6.27
CA SER A 106 49.14 12.45 7.45
C SER A 106 49.12 11.06 8.08
N ASP A 107 50.01 10.88 9.06
CA ASP A 107 49.93 9.81 10.04
C ASP A 107 48.53 9.82 10.66
N ILE A 108 47.68 8.90 10.21
CA ILE A 108 46.55 8.44 11.00
C ILE A 108 46.89 7.01 11.39
N HIS A 109 47.43 6.88 12.61
CA HIS A 109 47.57 5.64 13.35
C HIS A 109 46.28 4.82 13.23
N SER A 110 46.37 3.61 12.68
CA SER A 110 45.34 2.59 12.85
C SER A 110 46.02 1.34 13.41
N ASP A 111 46.02 1.24 14.73
CA ASP A 111 46.43 0.03 15.43
C ASP A 111 45.37 -1.06 15.24
N LEU A 112 45.73 -2.03 14.41
CA LEU A 112 45.80 -3.47 14.70
C LEU A 112 44.80 -4.05 15.73
N GLU A 113 43.84 -4.87 15.28
CA GLU A 113 43.88 -6.35 15.35
C GLU A 113 42.66 -6.95 14.62
N GLY A 114 42.90 -8.00 13.83
CA GLY A 114 41.87 -8.69 13.06
C GLY A 114 41.28 -9.90 13.79
N SER A 115 40.03 -10.25 13.47
CA SER A 115 39.60 -11.65 13.37
C SER A 115 38.21 -11.81 12.74
N THR A 116 38.12 -12.82 11.87
CA THR A 116 36.94 -13.58 11.41
C THR A 116 35.87 -12.94 10.53
N LEU A 117 35.74 -13.56 9.35
CA LEU A 117 34.53 -13.71 8.53
C LEU A 117 33.24 -13.81 9.36
N SER A 118 32.22 -12.99 9.08
CA SER A 118 30.89 -13.44 8.63
C SER A 118 29.89 -12.27 8.55
N ASP A 119 29.23 -12.19 7.40
CA ASP A 119 27.81 -11.85 7.19
C ASP A 119 27.18 -10.51 7.66
N SER A 120 26.30 -10.03 6.78
CA SER A 120 25.15 -9.12 6.99
C SER A 120 25.36 -7.62 7.24
N GLY A 121 25.02 -6.85 6.20
CA GLY A 121 24.00 -5.79 6.29
C GLY A 121 24.35 -4.53 7.08
N SER A 122 25.09 -3.63 6.44
CA SER A 122 25.40 -2.28 6.94
C SER A 122 24.22 -1.31 6.78
N GLU A 123 23.67 -0.86 7.92
CA GLU A 123 23.43 0.56 8.29
C GLU A 123 22.30 1.34 7.57
N LYS A 124 21.57 2.29 8.17
CA LYS A 124 21.67 3.04 9.44
C LYS A 124 20.37 3.87 9.62
N SER A 125 20.28 4.50 10.80
CA SER A 125 19.72 5.83 11.09
C SER A 125 18.24 6.00 11.45
N SER A 126 18.06 6.26 12.75
CA SER A 126 17.19 7.26 13.37
C SER A 126 15.73 7.30 12.92
N GLU A 127 14.91 6.51 13.61
CA GLU A 127 13.48 6.72 13.74
C GLU A 127 13.23 8.03 14.51
N ALA A 128 13.07 9.13 13.77
CA ALA A 128 12.14 10.16 14.21
C ALA A 128 10.74 9.59 13.93
N GLU A 129 10.05 9.14 14.97
CA GLU A 129 8.64 8.78 14.88
C GLU A 129 7.84 10.04 14.52
N ASP A 130 7.50 10.19 13.24
CA ASP A 130 6.58 11.23 12.76
C ASP A 130 5.15 10.77 13.07
N CYS A 131 4.71 11.03 14.30
CA CYS A 131 3.37 10.70 14.76
C CYS A 131 2.33 11.57 14.04
N ILE A 132 1.43 10.95 13.28
CA ILE A 132 0.25 11.63 12.73
C ILE A 132 -0.79 11.74 13.85
N GLU A 133 -1.07 12.97 14.29
CA GLU A 133 -2.17 13.24 15.21
C GLU A 133 -3.53 13.10 14.49
N VAL A 134 -4.32 12.11 14.89
CA VAL A 134 -5.70 11.95 14.46
C VAL A 134 -6.58 12.89 15.29
N ARG A 135 -7.04 13.97 14.66
CA ARG A 135 -8.03 14.88 15.28
C ARG A 135 -9.41 14.20 15.27
N ASN A 136 -9.82 13.67 16.43
CA ASN A 136 -11.17 13.14 16.62
C ASN A 136 -12.20 14.29 16.54
N PRO A 137 -13.19 14.26 15.64
CA PRO A 137 -14.17 15.34 15.49
C PRO A 137 -15.39 15.20 16.41
N ASP A 138 -15.31 14.52 17.56
CA ASP A 138 -16.44 14.33 18.45
C ASP A 138 -16.05 14.50 19.92
N PHE A 139 -15.78 15.74 20.36
CA PHE A 139 -15.91 16.13 21.76
C PHE A 139 -16.10 17.65 21.91
N GLU A 140 -17.30 18.13 21.64
CA GLU A 140 -17.81 19.33 22.33
C GLU A 140 -19.11 18.94 23.04
N SER A 141 -18.99 18.71 24.34
CA SER A 141 -20.08 18.71 25.30
C SER A 141 -19.80 19.82 26.29
N THR A 142 -20.47 20.95 26.10
CA THR A 142 -21.04 21.84 27.14
C THR A 142 -21.98 22.82 26.45
#